data_AF-A0A1D2TUM3-F1
#
_entry.id   AF-A0A1D2TUM3-F1
#
_cell.length_a   1.000
_cell.length_b   1.000
_cell.length_c   1.000
_cell.angle_alpha   90.00
_cell.angle_beta   90.00
_cell.angle_gamma   90.00
#
_symmetry.space_group_name_H-M   'P 1'
#
loop_
_entity.id
_entity.type
_entity.pdbx_description
1 polymer ?
#
loop_
_entity_poly.entity_id
_entity_poly.type
_entity_poly.pdbx_seq_one_letter_code
_entity_poly.pdbx_strand_id
1 'polypeptide(L)'
;MAALAVFLALWLAYEPMLKAIARGRGVINTDMTVIRAAWMRTMAGRDNKFMDGQLLGHTLNSASFFASSNLILIAGAAGVLFGGEGAFKSASSLEVLKTSSRLLFEVQIALVLLTLARGLLDFIWAIRQMNYCLAVIGAAPQSEDAAFQAAYGDIAARLMNPALSAFNRGVRGYYFGLAAASWLFGPLAFVMVTLAAVALLVMRQRRSPAARAIRDLRRLIEGG
;
A
#
# COMPACT_ATOMS: atom_id res chain seq x y z
N MET A 1 10.24 25.71 0.34
CA MET A 1 9.49 25.38 1.59
C MET A 1 8.01 25.08 1.33
N ALA A 2 7.25 25.96 0.66
CA ALA A 2 5.83 25.71 0.36
C ALA A 2 5.56 24.36 -0.35
N ALA A 3 6.36 24.00 -1.36
CA ALA A 3 6.23 22.72 -2.07
C ALA A 3 6.40 21.49 -1.14
N LEU A 4 7.36 21.54 -0.21
CA LEU A 4 7.56 20.48 0.78
C LEU A 4 6.39 20.39 1.76
N ALA A 5 5.85 21.52 2.20
CA ALA A 5 4.67 21.55 3.07
C ALA A 5 3.44 20.94 2.37
N VAL A 6 3.23 21.25 1.09
CA VAL A 6 2.16 20.63 0.27
C VAL A 6 2.36 19.12 0.16
N PHE A 7 3.59 18.67 -0.12
CA PHE A 7 3.89 17.24 -0.17
C PHE A 7 3.60 16.55 1.15
N LEU A 8 4.13 17.07 2.27
CA LEU A 8 3.94 16.46 3.59
C LEU A 8 2.46 16.43 3.98
N ALA A 9 1.73 17.51 3.73
CA ALA A 9 0.30 17.57 3.97
C ALA A 9 -0.44 16.50 3.17
N LEU A 10 -0.19 16.39 1.86
CA LEU A 10 -0.86 15.40 1.01
C LEU A 10 -0.44 13.96 1.35
N TRP A 11 0.84 13.71 1.65
CA TRP A 11 1.35 12.40 1.98
C TRP A 11 0.76 11.87 3.28
N LEU A 12 0.74 12.68 4.34
CA LEU A 12 0.20 12.30 5.65
C LEU A 12 -1.33 12.30 5.66
N ALA A 13 -1.98 13.26 4.97
CA ALA A 13 -3.43 13.37 4.95
C ALA A 13 -4.11 12.41 3.97
N TYR A 14 -3.40 11.77 3.03
CA TYR A 14 -4.04 10.93 2.01
C TYR A 14 -4.91 9.82 2.61
N GLU A 15 -4.43 9.12 3.64
CA GLU A 15 -5.18 8.03 4.27
C GLU A 15 -6.43 8.49 5.04
N PRO A 16 -6.34 9.48 5.97
CA PRO A 16 -7.54 10.00 6.62
C PRO A 16 -8.50 10.65 5.60
N MET A 17 -7.98 11.33 4.57
CA MET A 17 -8.79 11.89 3.49
C MET A 17 -9.56 10.79 2.75
N LEU A 18 -8.91 9.68 2.38
CA LEU A 18 -9.58 8.58 1.70
C LEU A 18 -10.66 7.93 2.58
N LYS A 19 -10.41 7.75 3.89
CA LYS A 19 -11.39 7.25 4.85
C LYS A 19 -12.59 8.19 5.00
N ALA A 20 -12.34 9.50 5.08
CA ALA A 20 -13.40 10.51 5.16
C ALA A 20 -14.26 10.55 3.88
N ILE A 21 -13.64 10.44 2.70
CA ILE A 21 -14.34 10.38 1.41
C ILE A 21 -15.15 9.10 1.28
N ALA A 22 -14.68 7.99 1.86
CA ALA A 22 -15.31 6.70 1.71
C ALA A 22 -16.70 6.61 2.35
N ARG A 23 -17.05 7.40 3.38
CA ARG A 23 -18.39 7.40 4.05
C ARG A 23 -19.06 6.00 4.17
N GLY A 24 -18.29 4.93 4.34
CA GLY A 24 -18.75 3.53 4.38
C GLY A 24 -18.89 2.76 3.04
N ARG A 25 -18.86 3.42 1.87
CA ARG A 25 -19.00 2.78 0.53
C ARG A 25 -18.28 3.56 -0.58
N GLY A 26 -17.88 2.87 -1.65
CA GLY A 26 -17.50 3.52 -2.91
C GLY A 26 -16.01 3.84 -3.07
N VAL A 27 -15.18 3.28 -2.19
CA VAL A 27 -13.74 3.04 -2.43
C VAL A 27 -13.48 1.54 -2.41
N ILE A 28 -12.66 1.05 -3.33
CA ILE A 28 -12.34 -0.38 -3.46
C ILE A 28 -11.95 -0.99 -2.12
N ASN A 29 -11.07 -0.32 -1.35
CA ASN A 29 -10.59 -0.89 -0.10
C ASN A 29 -11.70 -1.15 0.93
N THR A 30 -12.72 -0.30 0.98
CA THR A 30 -13.87 -0.47 1.88
C THR A 30 -14.84 -1.50 1.32
N ASP A 31 -15.09 -1.48 0.01
CA ASP A 31 -16.02 -2.45 -0.59
C ASP A 31 -15.44 -3.89 -0.55
N MET A 32 -14.12 -4.02 -0.65
CA MET A 32 -13.41 -5.29 -0.50
C MET A 32 -13.51 -5.91 0.89
N THR A 33 -13.79 -5.14 1.95
CA THR A 33 -13.90 -5.75 3.30
C THR A 33 -15.09 -6.69 3.40
N VAL A 34 -16.18 -6.39 2.69
CA VAL A 34 -17.39 -7.21 2.63
C VAL A 34 -17.12 -8.50 1.86
N ILE A 35 -16.50 -8.40 0.68
CA ILE A 35 -16.16 -9.57 -0.14
C ILE A 35 -15.19 -10.50 0.59
N ARG A 36 -14.21 -9.93 1.28
CA ARG A 36 -13.26 -10.68 2.11
C ARG A 36 -13.91 -11.35 3.31
N ALA A 37 -14.91 -10.70 3.93
CA ALA A 37 -15.70 -11.32 4.98
C ALA A 37 -16.51 -12.50 4.45
N ALA A 38 -17.18 -12.33 3.30
CA ALA A 38 -17.87 -13.42 2.62
C ALA A 38 -16.92 -14.59 2.30
N TRP A 39 -15.74 -14.29 1.74
CA TRP A 39 -14.71 -15.31 1.47
C TRP A 39 -14.33 -16.10 2.73
N MET A 40 -14.05 -15.42 3.85
CA MET A 40 -13.65 -16.09 5.08
C MET A 40 -14.79 -16.89 5.74
N ARG A 41 -16.03 -16.43 5.64
CA ARG A 41 -17.22 -17.20 6.09
C ARG A 41 -17.37 -18.48 5.28
N THR A 42 -17.25 -18.41 3.95
CA THR A 42 -17.29 -19.59 3.10
C THR A 42 -16.11 -20.52 3.38
N MET A 43 -14.90 -19.99 3.57
CA MET A 43 -13.71 -20.78 3.89
C MET A 43 -13.87 -21.57 5.20
N ALA A 44 -14.50 -20.98 6.21
CA ALA A 44 -14.74 -21.66 7.50
C ALA A 44 -15.61 -22.93 7.36
N GLY A 45 -16.53 -22.95 6.39
CA GLY A 45 -17.40 -24.10 6.12
C GLY A 45 -16.89 -25.07 5.05
N ARG A 46 -15.71 -24.85 4.46
CA ARG A 46 -15.14 -25.77 3.44
C ARG A 46 -14.42 -26.93 4.10
N ASP A 47 -14.62 -28.14 3.57
CA ASP A 47 -13.85 -29.32 3.99
C ASP A 47 -12.37 -29.17 3.66
N ASN A 48 -12.07 -28.77 2.41
CA ASN A 48 -10.72 -28.53 1.94
C ASN A 48 -10.42 -27.03 1.83
N LYS A 49 -9.51 -26.56 2.70
CA LYS A 49 -9.09 -25.15 2.80
C LYS A 49 -7.74 -24.88 2.13
N PHE A 50 -7.17 -25.89 1.47
CA PHE A 50 -5.87 -25.81 0.81
C PHE A 50 -5.81 -24.69 -0.24
N MET A 51 -6.86 -24.55 -1.05
CA MET A 51 -6.96 -23.49 -2.06
C MET A 51 -6.94 -22.08 -1.43
N ASP A 52 -7.63 -21.88 -0.30
CA ASP A 52 -7.65 -20.60 0.40
C ASP A 52 -6.27 -20.22 0.95
N GLY A 53 -5.56 -21.21 1.50
CA GLY A 53 -4.17 -21.06 1.91
C GLY A 53 -3.24 -20.73 0.74
N GLN A 54 -3.41 -21.38 -0.42
CA GLN A 54 -2.61 -21.11 -1.62
C GLN A 54 -2.84 -19.69 -2.17
N LEU A 55 -4.09 -19.24 -2.28
CA LEU A 55 -4.42 -17.88 -2.74
C LEU A 55 -3.79 -16.81 -1.85
N LEU A 56 -3.86 -17.00 -0.53
CA LEU A 56 -3.21 -16.10 0.42
C LEU A 56 -1.67 -16.21 0.34
N GLY A 57 -1.13 -17.42 0.15
CA GLY A 57 0.29 -17.66 -0.07
C GLY A 57 0.85 -16.93 -1.29
N HIS A 58 0.13 -16.92 -2.42
CA HIS A 58 0.50 -16.14 -3.60
C HIS A 58 0.51 -14.63 -3.33
N THR A 59 -0.46 -14.15 -2.54
CA THR A 59 -0.52 -12.75 -2.12
C THR A 59 0.66 -12.41 -1.21
N LEU A 60 1.03 -13.30 -0.30
CA LEU A 60 2.19 -13.15 0.58
C LEU A 60 3.50 -13.11 -0.21
N ASN A 61 3.69 -14.02 -1.18
CA ASN A 61 4.86 -14.00 -2.06
C ASN A 61 4.97 -12.69 -2.85
N SER A 62 3.85 -12.17 -3.34
CA SER A 62 3.80 -10.86 -3.99
C SER A 62 4.22 -9.75 -3.03
N ALA A 63 3.75 -9.78 -1.78
CA ALA A 63 4.14 -8.81 -0.75
C ALA A 63 5.64 -8.87 -0.43
N SER A 64 6.20 -10.08 -0.32
CA SER A 64 7.65 -10.28 -0.12
C SER A 64 8.46 -9.76 -1.31
N PHE A 65 8.01 -10.01 -2.55
CA PHE A 65 8.67 -9.49 -3.75
C PHE A 65 8.74 -7.96 -3.74
N PHE A 66 7.61 -7.28 -3.45
CA PHE A 66 7.60 -5.83 -3.30
C PHE A 66 8.54 -5.37 -2.17
N ALA A 67 8.51 -6.01 -1.00
CA ALA A 67 9.42 -5.67 0.09
C ALA A 67 10.90 -5.75 -0.33
N SER A 68 11.29 -6.81 -1.03
CA SER A 68 12.65 -6.98 -1.57
C SER A 68 13.01 -5.91 -2.60
N SER A 69 12.12 -5.62 -3.56
CA SER A 69 12.34 -4.52 -4.52
C SER A 69 12.46 -3.17 -3.81
N ASN A 70 11.71 -2.94 -2.74
CA ASN A 70 11.80 -1.71 -1.95
C ASN A 70 13.17 -1.57 -1.26
N LEU A 71 13.74 -2.67 -0.73
CA LEU A 71 15.08 -2.68 -0.15
C LEU A 71 16.15 -2.31 -1.18
N ILE A 72 16.02 -2.75 -2.43
CA ILE A 72 16.94 -2.39 -3.52
C ILE A 72 16.87 -0.88 -3.78
N LEU A 73 15.67 -0.29 -3.86
CA LEU A 73 15.51 1.16 -4.02
C LEU A 73 16.09 1.94 -2.85
N ILE A 74 15.87 1.47 -1.62
CA ILE A 74 16.46 2.07 -0.42
C ILE A 74 17.98 2.01 -0.49
N ALA A 75 18.57 0.86 -0.85
CA ALA A 75 20.02 0.71 -0.99
C ALA A 75 20.59 1.67 -2.06
N GLY A 76 19.91 1.80 -3.21
CA GLY A 76 20.30 2.74 -4.25
C GLY A 76 20.26 4.21 -3.79
N ALA A 77 19.16 4.63 -3.17
CA ALA A 77 19.01 5.98 -2.65
C ALA A 77 19.98 6.26 -1.48
N ALA A 78 20.21 5.28 -0.60
CA ALA A 78 21.17 5.40 0.51
C ALA A 78 22.60 5.49 -0.01
N GLY A 79 22.96 4.72 -1.04
CA GLY A 79 24.26 4.83 -1.69
C GLY A 79 24.51 6.22 -2.27
N VAL A 80 23.49 6.85 -2.85
CA VAL A 80 23.58 8.25 -3.31
C VAL A 80 23.72 9.23 -2.14
N LEU A 81 22.95 9.04 -1.06
CA LEU A 81 22.97 9.93 0.11
C LEU A 81 24.32 9.88 0.85
N PHE A 82 24.88 8.67 1.04
CA PHE A 82 26.11 8.45 1.77
C PHE A 82 27.38 8.46 0.89
N GLY A 83 27.22 8.59 -0.43
CA GLY A 83 28.33 8.64 -1.40
C GLY A 83 29.13 9.94 -1.41
N GLY A 84 28.78 10.92 -0.55
CA GLY A 84 29.54 12.15 -0.35
C GLY A 84 29.64 13.04 -1.59
N GLU A 85 30.79 13.70 -1.77
CA GLU A 85 30.99 14.66 -2.87
C GLU A 85 30.96 14.01 -4.26
N GLY A 86 31.37 12.74 -4.38
CA GLY A 86 31.36 12.03 -5.66
C GLY A 86 29.96 11.84 -6.22
N ALA A 87 29.02 11.42 -5.36
CA ALA A 87 27.61 11.25 -5.75
C ALA A 87 26.96 12.60 -6.14
N PHE A 88 27.24 13.67 -5.37
CA PHE A 88 26.73 15.00 -5.69
C PHE A 88 27.28 15.54 -7.01
N LYS A 89 28.60 15.39 -7.27
CA LYS A 89 29.22 15.83 -8.53
C LYS A 89 28.62 15.12 -9.75
N SER A 90 28.49 13.78 -9.68
CA SER A 90 27.88 12.98 -10.74
C SER A 90 26.39 13.31 -10.98
N ALA A 91 25.66 13.67 -9.93
CA ALA A 91 24.28 14.16 -10.10
C ALA A 91 24.25 15.55 -10.72
N SER A 92 25.09 16.48 -10.24
CA SER A 92 25.14 17.86 -10.72
C SER A 92 25.60 18.01 -12.18
N SER A 93 26.30 17.02 -12.73
CA SER A 93 26.65 17.00 -14.16
C SER A 93 25.46 16.71 -15.08
N LEU A 94 24.31 16.30 -14.55
CA LEU A 94 23.09 16.13 -15.33
C LEU A 94 22.37 17.47 -15.50
N GLU A 95 22.33 18.02 -16.71
CA GLU A 95 21.67 19.30 -17.03
C GLU A 95 20.18 19.37 -16.61
N VAL A 96 19.54 18.20 -16.51
CA VAL A 96 18.12 18.07 -16.14
C VAL A 96 17.89 18.31 -14.64
N LEU A 97 18.93 18.18 -13.80
CA LEU A 97 18.83 18.35 -12.35
C LEU A 97 19.07 19.79 -11.93
N LYS A 98 18.12 20.37 -11.21
CA LYS A 98 18.26 21.72 -10.61
C LYS A 98 18.96 21.60 -9.25
N THR A 99 20.23 21.24 -9.25
CA THR A 99 21.05 21.16 -8.02
C THR A 99 21.47 22.56 -7.57
N SER A 100 20.83 23.10 -6.53
CA SER A 100 21.20 24.41 -5.96
C SER A 100 22.28 24.30 -4.88
N SER A 101 22.21 23.29 -4.01
CA SER A 101 23.21 23.05 -2.96
C SER A 101 23.29 21.57 -2.59
N ARG A 102 24.44 21.15 -2.07
CA ARG A 102 24.66 19.78 -1.58
C ARG A 102 23.67 19.41 -0.47
N LEU A 103 23.46 20.31 0.50
CA LEU A 103 22.51 20.08 1.59
C LEU A 103 21.08 19.86 1.07
N LEU A 104 20.65 20.65 0.09
CA LEU A 104 19.31 20.47 -0.51
C LEU A 104 19.19 19.10 -1.20
N PHE A 105 20.23 18.69 -1.93
CA PHE A 105 20.27 17.37 -2.57
C PHE A 105 20.18 16.23 -1.54
N GLU A 106 20.96 16.30 -0.46
CA GLU A 106 20.92 15.32 0.63
C GLU A 106 19.50 15.26 1.27
N VAL A 107 18.85 16.41 1.50
CA VAL A 107 17.48 16.47 2.01
C VAL A 107 16.46 15.85 1.03
N GLN A 108 16.62 16.08 -0.28
CA GLN A 108 15.76 15.49 -1.30
C GLN A 108 15.84 13.97 -1.32
N ILE A 109 17.06 13.41 -1.29
CA ILE A 109 17.28 11.97 -1.24
C ILE A 109 16.83 11.39 0.11
N ALA A 110 17.05 12.09 1.22
CA ALA A 110 16.56 11.68 2.53
C ALA A 110 15.02 11.61 2.57
N LEU A 111 14.32 12.53 1.91
CA LEU A 111 12.86 12.47 1.79
C LEU A 111 12.39 11.24 1.00
N VAL A 112 13.07 10.90 -0.10
CA VAL A 112 12.81 9.65 -0.85
C VAL A 112 13.00 8.44 0.08
N LEU A 113 14.12 8.36 0.77
CA LEU A 113 14.40 7.28 1.72
C LEU A 113 13.33 7.16 2.81
N LEU A 114 12.87 8.29 3.37
CA LEU A 114 11.84 8.30 4.40
C LEU A 114 10.52 7.73 3.90
N THR A 115 10.12 8.09 2.67
CA THR A 115 8.89 7.55 2.06
C THR A 115 8.99 6.05 1.76
N LEU A 116 10.14 5.60 1.24
CA LEU A 116 10.38 4.18 0.97
C LEU A 116 10.47 3.36 2.26
N ALA A 117 11.16 3.87 3.29
CA ALA A 117 11.25 3.23 4.61
C ALA A 117 9.87 3.11 5.26
N ARG A 118 9.05 4.16 5.19
CA ARG A 118 7.66 4.10 5.68
C ARG A 118 6.85 3.03 4.94
N GLY A 119 7.02 2.88 3.62
CA GLY A 119 6.41 1.82 2.83
C GLY A 119 6.93 0.42 3.16
N LEU A 120 8.23 0.28 3.43
CA LEU A 120 8.87 -0.98 3.83
C LEU A 120 8.27 -1.49 5.15
N LEU A 121 8.10 -0.61 6.13
CA LEU A 121 7.49 -0.96 7.42
C LEU A 121 6.05 -1.47 7.24
N ASP A 122 5.27 -0.88 6.34
CA ASP A 122 3.93 -1.38 5.99
C ASP A 122 3.99 -2.76 5.33
N PHE A 123 4.97 -3.02 4.44
CA PHE A 123 5.15 -4.35 3.84
C PHE A 123 5.50 -5.41 4.87
N ILE A 124 6.46 -5.14 5.76
CA ILE A 124 6.86 -6.04 6.85
C ILE A 124 5.64 -6.37 7.72
N TRP A 125 4.87 -5.34 8.08
CA TRP A 125 3.66 -5.52 8.87
C TRP A 125 2.60 -6.34 8.13
N ALA A 126 2.40 -6.08 6.84
CA ALA A 126 1.47 -6.85 6.00
C ALA A 126 1.83 -8.33 5.94
N ILE A 127 3.10 -8.66 5.66
CA ILE A 127 3.60 -10.03 5.59
C ILE A 127 3.39 -10.75 6.93
N ARG A 128 3.67 -10.08 8.05
CA ARG A 128 3.44 -10.64 9.38
C ARG A 128 1.97 -10.98 9.61
N GLN A 129 1.07 -10.06 9.28
CA GLN A 129 -0.37 -10.27 9.41
C GLN A 129 -0.92 -11.35 8.46
N MET A 130 -0.40 -11.44 7.23
CA MET A 130 -0.75 -12.51 6.29
C MET A 130 -0.34 -13.89 6.80
N ASN A 131 0.83 -14.01 7.42
CA ASN A 131 1.24 -15.26 8.08
C ASN A 131 0.29 -15.66 9.21
N TYR A 132 -0.23 -14.70 9.99
CA TYR A 132 -1.27 -14.99 10.99
C TYR A 132 -2.56 -15.46 10.35
N CYS A 133 -2.95 -14.87 9.21
CA CYS A 133 -4.12 -15.32 8.47
C CYS A 133 -3.95 -16.75 7.95
N LEU A 134 -2.76 -17.13 7.48
CA LEU A 134 -2.46 -18.51 7.08
C LEU A 134 -2.59 -19.48 8.25
N ALA A 135 -2.09 -19.11 9.44
CA ALA A 135 -2.26 -19.93 10.64
C ALA A 135 -3.73 -20.10 11.02
N VAL A 136 -4.53 -19.04 10.92
CA VAL A 136 -5.99 -19.09 11.14
C VAL A 136 -6.66 -20.01 10.11
N ILE A 137 -6.35 -19.89 8.82
CA ILE A 137 -6.91 -20.79 7.79
C ILE A 137 -6.54 -22.25 8.08
N GLY A 138 -5.29 -22.51 8.49
CA GLY A 138 -4.82 -23.86 8.85
C GLY A 138 -5.43 -24.41 10.14
N ALA A 139 -5.84 -23.54 11.07
CA ALA A 139 -6.47 -23.90 12.34
C ALA A 139 -8.00 -23.92 12.28
N ALA A 140 -8.61 -23.66 11.12
CA ALA A 140 -10.05 -23.60 10.98
C ALA A 140 -10.66 -25.00 11.19
N PRO A 141 -11.50 -25.17 12.24
CA PRO A 141 -11.99 -26.50 12.61
C PRO A 141 -13.01 -27.02 11.59
N GLN A 142 -13.19 -28.34 11.57
CA GLN A 142 -14.32 -28.97 10.90
C GLN A 142 -15.51 -28.92 11.86
N SER A 143 -16.35 -27.89 11.72
CA SER A 143 -17.60 -27.75 12.48
C SER A 143 -18.74 -27.68 11.49
N GLU A 144 -19.84 -28.38 11.75
CA GLU A 144 -21.09 -28.29 10.98
C GLU A 144 -22.00 -27.15 11.48
N ASP A 145 -21.63 -26.51 12.60
CA ASP A 145 -22.39 -25.37 13.14
C ASP A 145 -22.16 -24.12 12.29
N ALA A 146 -23.19 -23.75 11.52
CA ALA A 146 -23.19 -22.57 10.67
C ALA A 146 -22.95 -21.27 11.45
N ALA A 147 -23.42 -21.15 12.69
CA ALA A 147 -23.20 -19.95 13.51
C ALA A 147 -21.73 -19.83 13.91
N PHE A 148 -21.11 -20.95 14.30
CA PHE A 148 -19.67 -21.02 14.56
C PHE A 148 -18.85 -20.68 13.32
N GLN A 149 -19.16 -21.27 12.16
CA GLN A 149 -18.45 -21.01 10.90
C GLN A 149 -18.51 -19.52 10.51
N ALA A 150 -19.69 -18.90 10.62
CA ALA A 150 -19.87 -17.48 10.33
C ALA A 150 -19.05 -16.59 11.28
N ALA A 151 -19.08 -16.89 12.59
CA ALA A 151 -18.31 -16.16 13.59
C ALA A 151 -16.80 -16.30 13.35
N TYR A 152 -16.33 -17.51 13.05
CA TYR A 152 -14.93 -17.79 12.73
C TYR A 152 -14.48 -17.01 11.50
N GLY A 153 -15.27 -17.06 10.42
CA GLY A 153 -15.00 -16.32 9.18
C GLY A 153 -14.93 -14.80 9.41
N ASP A 154 -15.81 -14.25 10.25
CA ASP A 154 -15.79 -12.83 10.60
C ASP A 154 -14.55 -12.42 11.39
N ILE A 155 -14.06 -13.27 12.28
CA ILE A 155 -12.82 -13.03 13.02
C ILE A 155 -11.62 -13.13 12.07
N ALA A 156 -11.57 -14.15 11.22
CA ALA A 156 -10.53 -14.31 10.20
C ALA A 156 -10.48 -13.11 9.23
N ALA A 157 -11.64 -12.59 8.81
CA ALA A 157 -11.74 -11.40 7.96
C ALA A 157 -11.24 -10.13 8.66
N ARG A 158 -11.49 -9.98 9.98
CA ARG A 158 -10.96 -8.87 10.79
C ARG A 158 -9.43 -8.90 10.89
N LEU A 159 -8.81 -10.07 10.77
CA LEU A 159 -7.35 -10.21 10.71
C LEU A 159 -6.81 -9.94 9.29
N MET A 160 -7.50 -10.44 8.26
CA MET A 160 -7.07 -10.34 6.86
C MET A 160 -7.18 -8.91 6.30
N ASN A 161 -8.24 -8.18 6.66
CA ASN A 161 -8.47 -6.84 6.12
C ASN A 161 -7.34 -5.83 6.46
N PRO A 162 -6.86 -5.73 7.71
CA PRO A 162 -5.69 -4.92 8.04
C PRO A 162 -4.42 -5.35 7.29
N ALA A 163 -4.21 -6.66 7.09
CA ALA A 163 -3.03 -7.19 6.38
C ALA A 163 -2.97 -6.68 4.93
N LEU A 164 -4.08 -6.82 4.21
CA LEU A 164 -4.19 -6.34 2.83
C LEU A 164 -4.24 -4.81 2.74
N SER A 165 -4.75 -4.14 3.78
CA SER A 165 -4.67 -2.68 3.88
C SER A 165 -3.24 -2.20 4.05
N ALA A 166 -2.44 -2.86 4.91
CA ALA A 166 -1.02 -2.57 5.10
C ALA A 166 -0.24 -2.79 3.80
N PHE A 167 -0.49 -3.89 3.09
CA PHE A 167 0.12 -4.13 1.79
C PHE A 167 -0.16 -2.99 0.80
N ASN A 168 -1.41 -2.54 0.71
CA ASN A 168 -1.77 -1.40 -0.14
C ASN A 168 -1.12 -0.08 0.28
N ARG A 169 -0.91 0.15 1.60
CA ARG A 169 -0.14 1.31 2.08
C ARG A 169 1.34 1.23 1.71
N GLY A 170 1.94 0.04 1.78
CA GLY A 170 3.29 -0.22 1.31
C GLY A 170 3.46 0.15 -0.17
N VAL A 171 2.54 -0.34 -1.02
CA VAL A 171 2.52 -0.02 -2.46
C VAL A 171 2.37 1.49 -2.70
N ARG A 172 1.54 2.17 -1.91
CA ARG A 172 1.38 3.63 -1.95
C ARG A 172 2.70 4.36 -1.64
N GLY A 173 3.57 3.78 -0.82
CA GLY A 173 4.91 4.28 -0.54
C GLY A 173 5.73 4.56 -1.80
N TYR A 174 5.65 3.71 -2.83
CA TYR A 174 6.35 3.95 -4.10
C TYR A 174 5.85 5.18 -4.85
N TYR A 175 4.55 5.46 -4.82
CA TYR A 175 3.99 6.65 -5.50
C TYR A 175 4.52 7.93 -4.85
N PHE A 176 4.58 7.96 -3.50
CA PHE A 176 5.13 9.10 -2.78
C PHE A 176 6.66 9.16 -2.84
N GLY A 177 7.35 8.02 -2.93
CA GLY A 177 8.80 7.99 -3.18
C GLY A 177 9.16 8.52 -4.56
N LEU A 178 8.39 8.16 -5.59
CA LEU A 178 8.55 8.72 -6.93
C LEU A 178 8.24 10.22 -6.95
N ALA A 179 7.16 10.65 -6.27
CA ALA A 179 6.84 12.06 -6.12
C ALA A 179 7.96 12.82 -5.38
N ALA A 180 8.49 12.28 -4.29
CA ALA A 180 9.64 12.86 -3.58
C ALA A 180 10.88 12.97 -4.49
N ALA A 181 11.17 11.94 -5.30
CA ALA A 181 12.30 11.94 -6.22
C ALA A 181 12.16 13.02 -7.31
N SER A 182 10.93 13.33 -7.73
CA SER A 182 10.71 14.39 -8.72
C SER A 182 11.13 15.79 -8.24
N TRP A 183 11.37 15.97 -6.94
CA TRP A 183 11.91 17.22 -6.40
C TRP A 183 13.31 17.54 -6.93
N LEU A 184 14.06 16.54 -7.37
CA LEU A 184 15.35 16.72 -8.05
C LEU A 184 15.24 17.56 -9.34
N PHE A 185 14.07 17.57 -9.98
CA PHE A 185 13.77 18.39 -11.18
C PHE A 185 13.24 19.79 -10.84
N GLY A 186 13.12 20.10 -9.55
CA GLY A 186 12.70 21.39 -9.03
C GLY A 186 11.30 21.41 -8.39
N PRO A 187 10.91 22.54 -7.76
CA PRO A 187 9.70 22.62 -6.95
C PRO A 187 8.38 22.43 -7.73
N LEU A 188 8.33 22.88 -8.98
CA LEU A 188 7.14 22.73 -9.82
C LEU A 188 6.88 21.26 -10.19
N ALA A 189 7.92 20.55 -10.64
CA ALA A 189 7.85 19.12 -10.90
C ALA A 189 7.40 18.36 -9.65
N PHE A 190 7.98 18.71 -8.50
CA PHE A 190 7.62 18.12 -7.21
C PHE A 190 6.13 18.21 -6.90
N VAL A 191 5.56 19.42 -6.96
CA VAL A 191 4.14 19.65 -6.69
C VAL A 191 3.25 18.94 -7.72
N MET A 192 3.60 19.04 -9.00
CA MET A 192 2.82 18.44 -10.08
C MET A 192 2.76 16.91 -9.96
N VAL A 193 3.89 16.25 -9.74
CA VAL A 193 3.93 14.78 -9.59
C VAL A 193 3.23 14.35 -8.30
N THR A 194 3.34 15.13 -7.22
CA THR A 194 2.60 14.86 -5.97
C THR A 194 1.09 14.91 -6.18
N LEU A 195 0.59 15.97 -6.82
CA LEU A 195 -0.84 16.11 -7.14
C LEU A 195 -1.30 15.00 -8.08
N ALA A 196 -0.52 14.69 -9.11
CA ALA A 196 -0.80 13.60 -10.04
C ALA A 196 -0.87 12.24 -9.32
N ALA A 197 0.06 11.96 -8.40
CA ALA A 197 0.06 10.74 -7.60
C ALA A 197 -1.22 10.63 -6.75
N VAL A 198 -1.59 11.70 -6.04
CA VAL A 198 -2.84 11.74 -5.24
C VAL A 198 -4.07 11.55 -6.13
N ALA A 199 -4.17 12.29 -7.24
CA ALA A 199 -5.29 12.20 -8.18
C ALA A 199 -5.43 10.78 -8.74
N LEU A 200 -4.32 10.18 -9.19
CA LEU A 200 -4.28 8.82 -9.72
C LEU A 200 -4.73 7.80 -8.66
N LEU A 201 -4.23 7.90 -7.42
CA LEU A 201 -4.60 6.99 -6.35
C LEU A 201 -6.10 7.10 -6.00
N VAL A 202 -6.65 8.32 -5.93
CA VAL A 202 -8.08 8.55 -5.69
C VAL A 202 -8.93 8.02 -6.85
N MET A 203 -8.52 8.28 -8.09
CA MET A 203 -9.22 7.78 -9.28
C MET A 203 -9.26 6.26 -9.31
N ARG A 204 -8.12 5.60 -9.03
CA ARG A 204 -8.03 4.13 -8.98
C ARG A 204 -8.93 3.54 -7.90
N GLN A 205 -9.04 4.19 -6.74
CA GLN A 205 -9.90 3.73 -5.65
C GLN A 205 -11.40 3.91 -5.93
N ARG A 206 -11.82 4.93 -6.69
CA ARG A 206 -13.25 5.29 -6.83
C ARG A 206 -13.88 5.04 -8.20
N ARG A 207 -13.13 5.29 -9.28
CA ARG A 207 -13.66 5.41 -10.65
C ARG A 207 -13.11 4.35 -11.61
N SER A 208 -12.19 3.50 -11.15
CA SER A 208 -11.67 2.42 -11.98
C SER A 208 -12.78 1.40 -12.34
N PRO A 209 -12.65 0.67 -13.46
CA PRO A 209 -13.56 -0.44 -13.78
C PRO A 209 -13.64 -1.45 -12.64
N ALA A 210 -12.51 -1.76 -11.99
CA ALA A 210 -12.47 -2.61 -10.81
C ALA A 210 -13.30 -2.03 -9.65
N ALA A 211 -13.24 -0.72 -9.39
CA ALA A 211 -14.07 -0.08 -8.35
C ALA A 211 -15.57 -0.22 -8.60
N ARG A 212 -16.00 -0.19 -9.87
CA ARG A 212 -17.40 -0.42 -10.24
C ARG A 212 -17.78 -1.88 -10.01
N ALA A 213 -17.02 -2.82 -10.58
CA ALA A 213 -17.30 -4.26 -10.45
C ALA A 213 -17.34 -4.73 -8.98
N ILE A 214 -16.39 -4.27 -8.15
CA ILE A 214 -16.35 -4.60 -6.72
C ILE A 214 -17.57 -4.03 -5.97
N ARG A 215 -18.02 -2.83 -6.33
CA ARG A 215 -19.22 -2.22 -5.73
C ARG A 215 -20.49 -2.98 -6.11
N ASP A 216 -20.59 -3.42 -7.35
CA ASP A 216 -21.72 -4.21 -7.82
C ASP A 216 -21.75 -5.59 -7.14
N LEU A 217 -20.58 -6.24 -7.02
CA LEU A 217 -20.46 -7.50 -6.27
C LEU A 217 -20.82 -7.33 -4.79
N ARG A 218 -20.39 -6.24 -4.15
CA ARG A 218 -20.78 -5.94 -2.76
C ARG A 218 -22.30 -5.84 -2.61
N ARG A 219 -22.99 -5.16 -3.54
CA ARG A 219 -24.46 -5.04 -3.50
C ARG A 219 -25.15 -6.40 -3.62
N LEU A 220 -24.59 -7.29 -4.45
CA LEU A 220 -25.11 -8.65 -4.59
C LEU A 220 -24.93 -9.46 -3.29
N ILE A 221 -23.77 -9.37 -2.64
CA ILE A 221 -23.49 -10.07 -1.38
C ILE A 221 -24.32 -9.51 -0.20
N GLU A 222 -24.58 -8.19 -0.16
CA GLU A 222 -25.37 -7.57 0.92
C GLU A 222 -26.88 -7.69 0.69
N GLY A 223 -27.33 -7.96 -0.55
CA GLY A 223 -28.74 -8.00 -0.93
C GLY A 223 -29.32 -9.42 -1.09
N GLY A 224 -28.48 -10.45 -1.05
CA GLY A 224 -28.88 -11.86 -0.99
C GLY A 224 -28.78 -12.39 0.43
#